data_AF-A0AAV8ZFS2-F1
#
_entry.id   AF-A0AAV8ZFS2-F1
#
_cell.length_a   1.000
_cell.length_b   1.000
_cell.length_c   1.000
_cell.angle_alpha   90.00
_cell.angle_beta   90.00
_cell.angle_gamma   90.00
#
_symmetry.space_group_name_H-M   'P 1'
#
loop_
_entity.id
_entity.type
_entity.pdbx_description
1 polymer ?
#
loop_
_entity_poly.entity_id
_entity_poly.type
_entity_poly.pdbx_seq_one_letter_code
_entity_poly.pdbx_strand_id
1 'polypeptide(L)'
;MDDDMRTVRRQKGERKSGDRRTNDDDKRTVKRQKGERKSDERRTNDDDRRTVRRQEGERKNGDSKTNDDDKRTENKEEIERKLEDTRRQVQKEILEKINGLEHQLHRTSIADSGDCPTSPATPLQHSSLMHTERSVHKMLKPPTYDGQSSWSMYRRQFEAAAKANGWTPQEMATSLVISLRGQALEILQSIPEEQQNDYDRIVGALEIRYGHKYLRQVYQSQIKSRQQRSNESLQEYEADIERLIH
;
A
#
# COMPACT_ATOMS: atom_id res chain seq x y z
N MET A 1 86.82 64.48 50.09
CA MET A 1 86.73 63.54 48.96
C MET A 1 85.40 62.81 49.06
N ASP A 2 84.30 63.57 49.12
CA ASP A 2 83.02 63.05 49.65
C ASP A 2 81.84 63.16 48.67
N ASP A 3 82.05 63.81 47.51
CA ASP A 3 81.04 63.91 46.44
C ASP A 3 80.99 62.67 45.53
N ASP A 4 82.08 61.91 45.43
CA ASP A 4 82.17 60.76 44.49
C ASP A 4 81.46 59.48 44.97
N MET A 5 81.16 59.36 46.28
CA MET A 5 80.44 58.20 46.81
C MET A 5 78.91 58.30 46.74
N ARG A 6 78.35 59.49 46.48
CA ARG A 6 76.89 59.70 46.40
C ARG A 6 76.31 59.37 45.02
N THR A 7 77.05 59.64 43.96
CA THR A 7 76.66 59.37 42.56
C THR A 7 76.62 57.87 42.25
N VAL A 8 77.58 57.09 42.75
CA VAL A 8 77.63 55.63 42.54
C VAL A 8 76.46 54.90 43.22
N ARG A 9 76.02 55.37 44.40
CA ARG A 9 74.90 54.76 45.15
C ARG A 9 73.55 55.01 44.47
N ARG A 10 73.37 56.16 43.82
CA ARG A 10 72.14 56.52 43.10
C ARG A 10 71.99 55.73 41.79
N GLN A 11 73.07 55.57 41.01
CA GLN A 11 73.06 54.72 39.80
C GLN A 11 72.88 53.21 40.10
N LYS A 12 73.40 52.71 41.22
CA LYS A 12 73.20 51.30 41.65
C LYS A 12 71.76 51.02 42.09
N GLY A 13 71.08 52.01 42.68
CA GLY A 13 69.67 51.91 43.09
C GLY A 13 68.69 51.92 41.91
N GLU A 14 68.94 52.76 40.91
CA GLU A 14 68.11 52.85 39.71
C GLU A 14 68.22 51.60 38.82
N ARG A 15 69.43 51.05 38.63
CA ARG A 15 69.63 49.80 37.87
C ARG A 15 68.95 48.59 38.53
N LYS A 16 68.98 48.49 39.87
CA LYS A 16 68.38 47.37 40.61
C LYS A 16 66.86 47.44 40.72
N SER A 17 66.28 48.65 40.59
CA SER A 17 64.83 48.87 40.56
C SER A 17 64.25 48.61 39.16
N GLY A 18 64.95 49.03 38.09
CA GLY A 18 64.57 48.71 36.71
C GLY A 18 64.57 47.21 36.43
N ASP A 19 65.62 46.50 36.85
CA ASP A 19 65.78 45.05 36.63
C ASP A 19 64.76 44.20 37.42
N ARG A 20 64.30 44.68 38.58
CA ARG A 20 63.20 44.01 39.31
C ARG A 20 61.84 44.20 38.63
N ARG A 21 61.58 45.40 38.09
CA ARG A 21 60.34 45.69 37.37
C ARG A 21 60.22 44.87 36.09
N THR A 22 61.30 44.76 35.31
CA THR A 22 61.32 43.92 34.10
C THR A 22 61.10 42.44 34.43
N ASN A 23 61.74 41.93 35.49
CA ASN A 23 61.53 40.55 35.94
C ASN A 23 60.10 40.26 36.42
N ASP A 24 59.43 41.22 37.05
CA ASP A 24 58.02 41.06 37.48
C ASP A 24 57.04 41.14 36.30
N ASP A 25 57.32 42.00 35.31
CA ASP A 25 56.55 42.08 34.07
C ASP A 25 56.71 40.80 33.23
N ASP A 26 57.92 40.26 33.11
CA ASP A 26 58.20 38.98 32.45
C ASP A 26 57.50 37.79 33.15
N LYS A 27 57.44 37.80 34.48
CA LYS A 27 56.67 36.79 35.22
C LYS A 27 55.16 36.91 34.97
N ARG A 28 54.64 38.14 34.84
CA ARG A 28 53.21 38.37 34.54
C ARG A 28 52.86 37.94 33.11
N THR A 29 53.71 38.23 32.13
CA THR A 29 53.49 37.82 30.73
C THR A 29 53.53 36.30 30.58
N VAL A 30 54.50 35.62 31.19
CA VAL A 30 54.58 34.15 31.20
C VAL A 30 53.37 33.51 31.89
N LYS A 31 52.87 34.10 32.99
CA LYS A 31 51.67 33.61 33.68
C LYS A 31 50.40 33.77 32.84
N ARG A 32 50.26 34.88 32.09
CA ARG A 32 49.15 35.09 31.15
C ARG A 32 49.20 34.09 30.00
N GLN A 33 50.35 33.93 29.35
CA GLN A 33 50.51 32.95 28.27
C GLN A 33 50.25 31.50 28.72
N LYS A 34 50.66 31.13 29.94
CA LYS A 34 50.36 29.82 30.52
C LYS A 34 48.86 29.64 30.82
N GLY A 35 48.17 30.73 31.18
CA GLY A 35 46.72 30.75 31.36
C GLY A 35 45.97 30.56 30.04
N GLU A 36 46.38 31.28 28.99
CA GLU A 36 45.81 31.20 27.64
C GLU A 36 45.99 29.81 27.04
N ARG A 37 47.20 29.24 27.13
CA ARG A 37 47.46 27.86 26.67
C ARG A 37 46.57 26.83 27.38
N LYS A 38 46.36 26.98 28.68
CA LYS A 38 45.46 26.09 29.45
C LYS A 38 43.98 26.29 29.08
N SER A 39 43.56 27.50 28.73
CA SER A 39 42.18 27.72 28.28
C SER A 39 41.94 27.15 26.88
N ASP A 40 42.91 27.28 25.99
CA ASP A 40 42.80 26.74 24.63
C ASP A 40 42.85 25.21 24.64
N GLU A 41 43.72 24.61 25.45
CA GLU A 41 43.77 23.16 25.64
C GLU A 41 42.48 22.59 26.25
N ARG A 42 41.78 23.35 27.11
CA ARG A 42 40.45 22.94 27.62
C ARG A 42 39.39 23.00 26.53
N ARG A 43 39.41 24.03 25.68
CA ARG A 43 38.47 24.17 24.56
C ARG A 43 38.63 23.04 23.54
N THR A 44 39.86 22.70 23.18
CA THR A 44 40.12 21.60 22.24
C THR A 44 39.65 20.25 22.80
N ASN A 45 39.90 20.00 24.09
CA ASN A 45 39.43 18.77 24.74
C ASN A 45 37.90 18.66 24.81
N ASP A 46 37.19 19.78 24.99
CA ASP A 46 35.72 19.80 25.00
C ASP A 46 35.13 19.62 23.58
N ASP A 47 35.77 20.20 22.57
CA ASP A 47 35.38 20.00 21.16
C ASP A 47 35.65 18.56 20.69
N ASP A 48 36.76 17.95 21.09
CA ASP A 48 37.05 16.54 20.82
C ASP A 48 36.01 15.63 21.48
N ARG A 49 35.65 15.90 22.75
CA ARG A 49 34.57 15.16 23.43
C ARG A 49 33.22 15.30 22.75
N ARG A 50 32.87 16.50 22.26
CA ARG A 50 31.63 16.70 21.49
C ARG A 50 31.66 15.94 20.17
N THR A 51 32.79 15.95 19.49
CA THR A 51 32.96 15.29 18.19
C THR A 51 32.85 13.78 18.31
N VAL A 52 33.50 13.18 19.32
CA VAL A 52 33.39 11.73 19.62
C VAL A 52 31.95 11.35 19.97
N ARG A 53 31.28 12.12 20.83
CA ARG A 53 29.89 11.85 21.24
C ARG A 53 28.90 11.95 20.08
N ARG A 54 29.15 12.86 19.13
CA ARG A 54 28.36 12.98 17.90
C ARG A 54 28.58 11.78 16.97
N GLN A 55 29.82 11.37 16.75
CA GLN A 55 30.14 10.19 15.93
C GLN A 55 29.56 8.90 16.52
N GLU A 56 29.59 8.72 17.85
CA GLU A 56 28.96 7.56 18.51
C GLU A 56 27.43 7.56 18.39
N GLY A 57 26.79 8.73 18.49
CA GLY A 57 25.34 8.86 18.29
C GLY A 57 24.89 8.55 16.86
N GLU A 58 25.68 8.98 15.87
CA GLU A 58 25.41 8.69 14.46
C GLU A 58 25.63 7.20 14.12
N ARG A 59 26.65 6.54 14.70
CA ARG A 59 26.90 5.10 14.52
C ARG A 59 25.79 4.21 15.08
N LYS A 60 25.26 4.54 16.26
CA LYS A 60 24.17 3.76 16.89
C LYS A 60 22.84 3.86 16.15
N ASN A 61 22.58 4.97 15.46
CA ASN A 61 21.35 5.13 14.66
C ASN A 61 21.43 4.49 13.26
N GLY A 62 22.64 4.33 12.70
CA GLY A 62 22.83 3.67 11.40
C GLY A 62 22.63 2.16 11.45
N ASP A 63 23.14 1.51 12.50
CA ASP A 63 23.24 0.04 12.58
C ASP A 63 21.93 -0.67 12.97
N SER A 64 21.05 0.00 13.72
CA SER A 64 19.71 -0.53 14.00
C SER A 64 18.75 -0.42 12.81
N LYS A 65 18.94 0.57 11.93
CA LYS A 65 18.01 0.83 10.83
C LYS A 65 18.20 -0.13 9.65
N THR A 66 19.45 -0.53 9.39
CA THR A 66 19.79 -1.46 8.29
C THR A 66 19.33 -2.89 8.57
N ASN A 67 19.48 -3.39 9.79
CA ASN A 67 19.09 -4.76 10.15
C ASN A 67 17.57 -5.00 10.03
N ASP A 68 16.74 -4.01 10.38
CA ASP A 68 15.29 -4.12 10.26
C ASP A 68 14.81 -4.02 8.80
N ASP A 69 15.49 -3.21 7.99
CA ASP A 69 15.20 -3.09 6.56
C ASP A 69 15.59 -4.38 5.79
N ASP A 70 16.73 -5.00 6.10
CA ASP A 70 17.19 -6.26 5.49
C ASP A 70 16.30 -7.46 5.87
N LYS A 71 15.83 -7.55 7.11
CA LYS A 71 14.85 -8.60 7.49
C LYS A 71 13.51 -8.43 6.79
N ARG A 72 13.11 -7.18 6.51
CA ARG A 72 11.84 -6.87 5.88
C ARG A 72 11.85 -7.16 4.38
N THR A 73 13.00 -7.03 3.71
CA THR A 73 13.18 -7.40 2.31
C THR A 73 13.19 -8.92 2.14
N GLU A 74 13.91 -9.66 2.97
CA GLU A 74 13.92 -11.15 2.92
C GLU A 74 12.52 -11.76 3.09
N ASN A 75 11.77 -11.31 4.11
CA ASN A 75 10.40 -11.77 4.32
C ASN A 75 9.46 -11.43 3.14
N LYS A 76 9.67 -10.28 2.50
CA LYS A 76 8.88 -9.86 1.34
C LYS A 76 9.13 -10.78 0.14
N GLU A 77 10.39 -11.11 -0.13
CA GLU A 77 10.77 -12.03 -1.22
C GLU A 77 10.27 -13.46 -0.98
N GLU A 78 10.24 -13.92 0.27
CA GLU A 78 9.67 -15.23 0.61
C GLU A 78 8.16 -15.29 0.35
N ILE A 79 7.42 -14.24 0.75
CA ILE A 79 5.97 -14.15 0.48
C ILE A 79 5.70 -14.09 -1.01
N GLU A 80 6.50 -13.34 -1.77
CA GLU A 80 6.36 -13.23 -3.22
C GLU A 80 6.62 -14.57 -3.92
N ARG A 81 7.65 -15.33 -3.50
CA ARG A 81 7.87 -16.71 -3.97
C ARG A 81 6.69 -17.63 -3.67
N LYS A 82 6.17 -17.63 -2.43
CA LYS A 82 5.01 -18.46 -2.06
C LYS A 82 3.76 -18.10 -2.86
N LEU A 83 3.57 -16.82 -3.17
CA LEU A 83 2.47 -16.36 -4.01
C LEU A 83 2.62 -16.84 -5.47
N GLU A 84 3.83 -16.78 -6.01
CA GLU A 84 4.12 -17.25 -7.37
C GLU A 84 3.90 -18.77 -7.49
N ASP A 85 4.32 -19.54 -6.48
CA ASP A 85 4.16 -20.99 -6.45
C ASP A 85 2.69 -21.42 -6.31
N THR A 86 1.93 -20.76 -5.43
CA THR A 86 0.48 -21.02 -5.31
C THR A 86 -0.25 -20.65 -6.61
N ARG A 87 0.13 -19.56 -7.27
CA ARG A 87 -0.40 -19.19 -8.60
C ARG A 87 -0.13 -20.28 -9.63
N ARG A 88 1.09 -20.81 -9.68
CA ARG A 88 1.46 -21.92 -10.58
C ARG A 88 0.68 -23.19 -10.28
N GLN A 89 0.51 -23.54 -9.00
CA GLN A 89 -0.24 -24.72 -8.59
C GLN A 89 -1.71 -24.63 -9.04
N VAL A 90 -2.36 -23.49 -8.79
CA VAL A 90 -3.74 -23.24 -9.23
C VAL A 90 -3.86 -23.28 -10.75
N GLN A 91 -2.91 -22.69 -11.48
CA GLN A 91 -2.89 -22.76 -12.94
C GLN A 91 -2.80 -24.20 -13.47
N LYS A 92 -1.95 -25.03 -12.86
CA LYS A 92 -1.81 -26.44 -13.22
C LYS A 92 -3.11 -27.21 -12.95
N GLU A 93 -3.73 -27.00 -11.80
CA GLU A 93 -4.98 -27.67 -11.42
C GLU A 93 -6.14 -27.29 -12.35
N ILE A 94 -6.23 -26.02 -12.76
CA ILE A 94 -7.20 -25.56 -13.76
C ILE A 94 -6.99 -26.29 -15.09
N LEU A 95 -5.75 -26.37 -15.57
CA LEU A 95 -5.43 -27.00 -16.85
C LEU A 95 -5.78 -28.50 -16.85
N GLU A 96 -5.48 -29.20 -15.75
CA GLU A 96 -5.77 -30.62 -15.59
C GLU A 96 -7.28 -30.89 -15.52
N LYS A 97 -8.05 -30.03 -14.84
CA LYS A 97 -9.52 -30.10 -14.81
C LYS A 97 -10.15 -29.86 -16.18
N ILE A 98 -9.61 -28.92 -16.97
CA ILE A 98 -10.08 -28.67 -18.34
C ILE A 98 -9.88 -29.93 -19.19
N ASN A 99 -8.68 -30.51 -19.19
CA ASN A 99 -8.40 -31.72 -19.96
C ASN A 99 -9.25 -32.92 -19.50
N GLY A 100 -9.48 -33.06 -18.19
CA GLY A 100 -10.36 -34.09 -17.64
C GLY A 100 -11.82 -33.96 -18.08
N LEU A 101 -12.33 -32.73 -18.23
CA LEU A 101 -13.66 -32.46 -18.74
C LEU A 101 -13.78 -32.77 -20.24
N GLU A 102 -12.74 -32.47 -21.03
CA GLU A 102 -12.69 -32.83 -22.45
C GLU A 102 -12.74 -34.36 -22.66
N HIS A 103 -12.05 -35.14 -21.82
CA HIS A 103 -12.10 -36.60 -21.88
C HIS A 103 -13.45 -37.21 -21.45
N GLN A 104 -14.26 -36.49 -20.66
CA GLN A 104 -15.63 -36.93 -20.34
C GLN A 104 -16.61 -36.65 -21.48
N LEU A 105 -16.42 -35.55 -22.21
CA LEU A 105 -17.26 -35.14 -23.34
C LEU A 105 -17.10 -36.07 -24.56
N HIS A 106 -15.91 -36.63 -24.80
CA HIS A 106 -15.68 -37.56 -25.91
C HIS A 106 -16.20 -38.99 -25.64
N ARG A 107 -16.39 -39.37 -24.38
CA ARG A 107 -16.81 -40.75 -24.00
C ARG A 107 -18.31 -40.98 -24.20
N THR A 108 -19.11 -39.92 -24.19
CA THR A 108 -20.57 -39.98 -24.39
C THR A 108 -21.00 -39.81 -25.85
N SER A 109 -20.07 -39.65 -26.79
CA SER A 109 -20.35 -39.43 -28.22
C SER A 109 -20.23 -40.69 -29.08
N ILE A 110 -19.96 -41.86 -28.51
CA ILE A 110 -19.80 -43.13 -29.25
C ILE A 110 -20.68 -44.22 -28.62
N ALA A 111 -22.00 -44.05 -28.71
CA ALA A 111 -22.95 -45.16 -28.71
C ALA A 111 -24.24 -44.68 -29.40
N ASP A 112 -24.72 -45.49 -30.36
CA ASP A 112 -25.92 -45.34 -31.19
C ASP A 112 -25.78 -44.37 -32.38
N SER A 113 -25.90 -44.76 -33.65
CA SER A 113 -26.68 -45.84 -34.25
C SER A 113 -26.09 -46.27 -35.61
N GLY A 114 -26.21 -47.56 -35.95
CA GLY A 114 -25.94 -48.13 -37.28
C GLY A 114 -27.19 -48.17 -38.18
N ASP A 115 -26.95 -47.88 -39.47
CA ASP A 115 -27.63 -48.23 -40.74
C ASP A 115 -29.17 -48.47 -40.89
N CYS A 116 -29.78 -47.59 -41.72
CA CYS A 116 -30.56 -47.77 -42.99
C CYS A 116 -31.58 -48.94 -43.18
N PRO A 117 -32.70 -48.84 -43.98
CA PRO A 117 -32.75 -48.18 -45.31
C PRO A 117 -34.07 -47.51 -45.84
N THR A 118 -33.86 -46.67 -46.85
CA THR A 118 -34.65 -46.14 -48.02
C THR A 118 -36.10 -46.57 -48.37
N SER A 119 -36.97 -45.58 -48.65
CA SER A 119 -37.73 -45.40 -49.94
C SER A 119 -38.70 -44.18 -49.98
N PRO A 120 -39.17 -43.71 -51.17
CA PRO A 120 -39.18 -42.27 -51.52
C PRO A 120 -40.54 -41.61 -51.84
N ALA A 121 -40.47 -40.31 -52.20
CA ALA A 121 -41.47 -39.39 -52.81
C ALA A 121 -42.43 -38.69 -51.81
N THR A 122 -42.69 -37.38 -51.82
CA THR A 122 -42.72 -36.35 -52.89
C THR A 122 -42.62 -34.95 -52.22
N PRO A 123 -42.27 -33.86 -52.94
CA PRO A 123 -41.85 -32.59 -52.34
C PRO A 123 -42.99 -31.56 -52.24
N LEU A 124 -43.07 -30.86 -51.11
CA LEU A 124 -43.73 -29.57 -51.05
C LEU A 124 -42.89 -28.58 -50.26
N GLN A 125 -42.49 -27.55 -50.99
CA GLN A 125 -41.92 -26.30 -50.51
C GLN A 125 -42.85 -25.71 -49.46
N HIS A 126 -42.31 -25.30 -48.32
CA HIS A 126 -42.64 -24.01 -47.72
C HIS A 126 -41.53 -23.67 -46.72
N SER A 127 -40.69 -22.73 -47.14
CA SER A 127 -39.87 -21.91 -46.27
C SER A 127 -40.76 -21.36 -45.15
N SER A 128 -40.57 -21.83 -43.93
CA SER A 128 -41.06 -21.12 -42.76
C SER A 128 -40.02 -21.21 -41.67
N LEU A 129 -39.63 -20.02 -41.23
CA LEU A 129 -38.70 -19.73 -40.16
C LEU A 129 -38.93 -20.68 -38.98
N MET A 130 -37.90 -21.46 -38.65
CA MET A 130 -37.80 -22.13 -37.37
C MET A 130 -37.66 -21.04 -36.32
N HIS A 131 -38.80 -20.48 -35.88
CA HIS A 131 -38.90 -19.87 -34.58
C HIS A 131 -38.68 -21.02 -33.61
N THR A 132 -37.42 -21.27 -33.26
CA THR A 132 -37.05 -22.08 -32.11
C THR A 132 -37.92 -21.60 -30.97
N GLU A 133 -38.78 -22.51 -30.53
CA GLU A 133 -39.67 -22.31 -29.42
C GLU A 133 -38.86 -21.73 -28.27
N ARG A 134 -39.09 -20.45 -28.00
CA ARG A 134 -38.74 -19.84 -26.72
C ARG A 134 -39.63 -20.55 -25.71
N SER A 135 -39.14 -21.71 -25.26
CA SER A 135 -39.41 -22.19 -23.92
C SER A 135 -39.35 -20.97 -23.02
N VAL A 136 -40.39 -20.79 -22.21
CA VAL A 136 -40.50 -19.74 -21.19
C VAL A 136 -39.36 -19.92 -20.18
N HIS A 137 -38.14 -19.61 -20.61
CA HIS A 137 -36.95 -19.59 -19.79
C HIS A 137 -37.18 -18.45 -18.82
N LYS A 138 -37.44 -18.82 -17.56
CA LYS A 138 -37.45 -17.88 -16.44
C LYS A 138 -36.08 -17.21 -16.42
N MET A 139 -35.98 -16.02 -17.01
CA MET A 139 -34.76 -15.21 -16.93
C MET A 139 -34.44 -14.98 -15.47
N LEU A 140 -33.22 -15.34 -15.07
CA LEU A 140 -32.73 -15.11 -13.72
C LEU A 140 -32.64 -13.60 -13.51
N LYS A 141 -33.48 -13.07 -12.62
CA LYS A 141 -33.43 -11.66 -12.26
C LYS A 141 -32.18 -11.43 -11.41
N PRO A 142 -31.35 -10.44 -11.74
CA PRO A 142 -30.20 -10.14 -10.91
C PRO A 142 -30.70 -9.58 -9.57
N PRO A 143 -29.96 -9.82 -8.47
CA PRO A 143 -30.24 -9.18 -7.19
C PRO A 143 -30.15 -7.65 -7.34
N THR A 144 -30.77 -6.89 -6.43
CA THR A 144 -30.60 -5.44 -6.39
C THR A 144 -29.34 -5.06 -5.64
N TYR A 145 -28.70 -3.95 -6.01
CA TYR A 145 -27.49 -3.44 -5.35
C TYR A 145 -27.71 -2.03 -4.80
N ASP A 146 -27.51 -1.87 -3.50
CA ASP A 146 -27.69 -0.62 -2.77
C ASP A 146 -26.37 0.09 -2.39
N GLY A 147 -25.24 -0.60 -2.60
CA GLY A 147 -23.92 -0.11 -2.22
C GLY A 147 -23.44 -0.51 -0.83
N GLN A 148 -24.21 -1.29 -0.07
CA GLN A 148 -23.79 -1.77 1.26
C GLN A 148 -23.06 -3.11 1.21
N SER A 149 -23.50 -4.00 0.31
CA SER A 149 -22.85 -5.29 0.11
C SER A 149 -21.56 -5.15 -0.70
N SER A 150 -20.67 -6.15 -0.61
CA SER A 150 -19.41 -6.12 -1.37
C SER A 150 -19.66 -6.10 -2.89
N TRP A 151 -19.15 -5.06 -3.56
CA TRP A 151 -19.28 -4.88 -5.01
C TRP A 151 -18.78 -6.09 -5.80
N SER A 152 -17.62 -6.67 -5.43
CA SER A 152 -17.05 -7.81 -6.15
C SER A 152 -17.92 -9.07 -6.06
N MET A 153 -18.58 -9.28 -4.92
CA MET A 153 -19.49 -10.41 -4.71
C MET A 153 -20.77 -10.23 -5.52
N TYR A 154 -21.34 -9.02 -5.48
CA TYR A 154 -22.50 -8.66 -6.28
C TYR A 154 -22.22 -8.83 -7.78
N ARG A 155 -21.10 -8.26 -8.25
CA ARG A 155 -20.68 -8.35 -9.66
C ARG A 155 -20.57 -9.81 -10.14
N ARG A 156 -19.99 -10.70 -9.33
CA ARG A 156 -19.91 -12.14 -9.68
C ARG A 156 -21.30 -12.78 -9.80
N GLN A 157 -22.23 -12.45 -8.91
CA GLN A 157 -23.61 -12.96 -8.98
C GLN A 157 -24.33 -12.43 -10.22
N PHE A 158 -24.15 -11.14 -10.52
CA PHE A 158 -24.71 -10.49 -11.69
C PHE A 158 -24.18 -11.11 -12.99
N GLU A 159 -22.86 -11.28 -13.12
CA GLU A 159 -22.23 -11.89 -14.29
C GLU A 159 -22.63 -13.37 -14.47
N ALA A 160 -22.83 -14.10 -13.37
CA ALA A 160 -23.37 -15.46 -13.42
C ALA A 160 -24.82 -15.49 -13.97
N ALA A 161 -25.67 -14.57 -13.51
CA ALA A 161 -27.04 -14.43 -14.02
C ALA A 161 -27.05 -14.01 -15.50
N ALA A 162 -26.18 -13.07 -15.89
CA ALA A 162 -26.03 -12.63 -17.27
C ALA A 162 -25.60 -13.77 -18.19
N LYS A 163 -24.62 -14.58 -17.77
CA LYS A 163 -24.15 -15.74 -18.52
C LYS A 163 -25.24 -16.81 -18.67
N ALA A 164 -26.00 -17.07 -17.61
CA ALA A 164 -27.11 -18.02 -17.64
C ALA A 164 -28.27 -17.56 -18.53
N ASN A 165 -28.49 -16.25 -18.62
CA ASN A 165 -29.53 -15.66 -19.48
C ASN A 165 -29.05 -15.34 -20.91
N GLY A 166 -27.75 -15.47 -21.20
CA GLY A 166 -27.16 -15.13 -22.50
C GLY A 166 -27.25 -13.64 -22.83
N TRP A 167 -27.15 -12.76 -21.83
CA TRP A 167 -27.28 -11.32 -22.06
C TRP A 167 -26.13 -10.75 -22.91
N THR A 168 -26.50 -9.88 -23.83
CA THR A 168 -25.56 -9.00 -24.54
C THR A 168 -25.00 -7.93 -23.59
N PRO A 169 -23.84 -7.31 -23.90
CA PRO A 169 -23.28 -6.24 -23.08
C PRO A 169 -24.24 -5.06 -22.85
N GLN A 170 -25.11 -4.75 -23.82
CA GLN A 170 -26.12 -3.71 -23.72
C GLN A 170 -27.25 -4.09 -22.75
N GLU A 171 -27.71 -5.34 -22.80
CA GLU A 171 -28.69 -5.87 -21.84
C GLU A 171 -28.11 -5.96 -20.42
N MET A 172 -26.82 -6.32 -20.30
CA MET A 172 -26.09 -6.27 -19.03
C MET A 172 -26.03 -4.85 -18.47
N ALA A 173 -25.69 -3.84 -19.29
CA ALA A 173 -25.67 -2.45 -18.87
C ALA A 173 -27.06 -2.00 -18.39
N THR A 174 -28.09 -2.24 -19.19
CA THR A 174 -29.48 -1.87 -18.88
C THR A 174 -29.97 -2.56 -17.60
N SER A 175 -29.71 -3.86 -17.48
CA SER A 175 -30.11 -4.63 -16.30
C SER A 175 -29.35 -4.19 -15.06
N LEU A 176 -28.06 -3.85 -15.20
CA LEU A 176 -27.25 -3.32 -14.10
C LEU A 176 -27.82 -1.98 -13.63
N VAL A 177 -28.13 -1.05 -14.52
CA VAL A 177 -28.78 0.23 -14.18
C VAL A 177 -30.08 0.02 -13.40
N ILE A 178 -30.95 -0.89 -13.85
CA ILE A 178 -32.23 -1.18 -13.18
C ILE A 178 -32.05 -1.83 -11.80
N SER A 179 -30.97 -2.60 -11.64
CA SER A 179 -30.64 -3.28 -10.39
C SER A 179 -30.09 -2.35 -9.31
N LEU A 180 -29.57 -1.17 -9.69
CA LEU A 180 -29.03 -0.20 -8.74
C LEU A 180 -30.15 0.47 -7.93
N ARG A 181 -29.90 0.64 -6.64
CA ARG A 181 -30.81 1.27 -5.67
C ARG A 181 -30.04 2.18 -4.71
N GLY A 182 -30.77 3.07 -4.05
CA GLY A 182 -30.23 3.91 -2.97
C GLY A 182 -28.97 4.68 -3.38
N GLN A 183 -27.92 4.59 -2.55
CA GLN A 183 -26.65 5.27 -2.78
C GLN A 183 -25.97 4.81 -4.07
N ALA A 184 -26.08 3.54 -4.45
CA ALA A 184 -25.45 3.05 -5.68
C ALA A 184 -26.07 3.64 -6.95
N LEU A 185 -27.35 4.03 -6.91
CA LEU A 185 -28.03 4.67 -8.03
C LEU A 185 -27.49 6.08 -8.31
N GLU A 186 -26.99 6.79 -7.29
CA GLU A 186 -26.44 8.14 -7.43
C GLU A 186 -25.23 8.18 -8.38
N ILE A 187 -24.53 7.07 -8.57
CA ILE A 187 -23.40 6.97 -9.50
C ILE A 187 -23.85 7.25 -10.94
N LEU A 188 -25.11 6.95 -11.29
CA LEU A 188 -25.61 7.24 -12.63
C LEU A 188 -25.63 8.73 -12.93
N GLN A 189 -25.68 9.62 -11.93
CA GLN A 189 -25.56 11.07 -12.13
C GLN A 189 -24.16 11.49 -12.59
N SER A 190 -23.14 10.68 -12.27
CA SER A 190 -21.75 10.94 -12.69
C SER A 190 -21.44 10.42 -14.10
N ILE A 191 -22.34 9.65 -14.70
CA ILE A 191 -22.17 9.03 -16.02
C ILE A 191 -23.15 9.67 -17.01
N PRO A 192 -22.68 10.23 -18.14
CA PRO A 192 -23.55 10.75 -19.18
C PRO A 192 -24.55 9.69 -19.67
N GLU A 193 -25.80 10.06 -19.90
CA GLU A 193 -26.89 9.14 -20.29
C GLU A 193 -26.55 8.32 -21.54
N GLU A 194 -25.87 8.93 -22.52
CA GLU A 194 -25.38 8.27 -23.73
C GLU A 194 -24.42 7.10 -23.46
N GLN A 195 -23.73 7.12 -22.31
CA GLN A 195 -22.74 6.13 -21.89
C GLN A 195 -23.30 5.13 -20.87
N GLN A 196 -24.56 5.28 -20.43
CA GLN A 196 -25.21 4.32 -19.52
C GLN A 196 -25.63 3.02 -20.21
N ASN A 197 -25.46 2.92 -21.53
CA ASN A 197 -25.61 1.69 -22.29
C ASN A 197 -24.30 0.87 -22.37
N ASP A 198 -23.19 1.43 -21.88
CA ASP A 198 -21.88 0.79 -21.84
C ASP A 198 -21.64 0.14 -20.46
N TYR A 199 -21.60 -1.19 -20.45
CA TYR A 199 -21.41 -1.97 -19.23
C TYR A 199 -20.07 -1.65 -18.55
N ASP A 200 -18.99 -1.50 -19.31
CA ASP A 200 -17.65 -1.29 -18.75
C ASP A 200 -17.53 0.06 -18.06
N ARG A 201 -18.24 1.07 -18.55
CA ARG A 201 -18.30 2.41 -17.95
C ARG A 201 -19.00 2.39 -16.60
N ILE A 202 -20.15 1.72 -16.51
CA ILE A 202 -20.91 1.60 -15.26
C ILE A 202 -20.12 0.79 -14.23
N VAL A 203 -19.55 -0.34 -14.65
CA VAL A 203 -18.69 -1.16 -13.79
C VAL A 203 -17.47 -0.38 -13.31
N GLY A 204 -16.82 0.38 -14.19
CA GLY A 204 -15.67 1.21 -13.82
C GLY A 204 -16.01 2.24 -12.74
N ALA A 205 -17.15 2.93 -12.88
CA ALA A 205 -17.61 3.90 -11.89
C ALA A 205 -17.97 3.23 -10.55
N LEU A 206 -18.61 2.06 -10.58
CA LEU A 206 -18.92 1.26 -9.40
C LEU A 206 -17.65 0.73 -8.73
N GLU A 207 -16.63 0.33 -9.49
CA GLU A 207 -15.34 -0.13 -8.98
C GLU A 207 -14.54 1.01 -8.31
N ILE A 208 -14.64 2.24 -8.82
CA ILE A 208 -13.99 3.40 -8.19
C ILE A 208 -14.64 3.70 -6.83
N ARG A 209 -15.98 3.66 -6.74
CA ARG A 209 -16.68 4.05 -5.50
C ARG A 209 -16.77 2.91 -4.48
N TYR A 210 -16.99 1.67 -4.93
CA TYR A 210 -17.26 0.50 -4.10
C TYR A 210 -16.26 -0.64 -4.28
N GLY A 211 -15.24 -0.47 -5.12
CA GLY A 211 -14.21 -1.49 -5.31
C GLY A 211 -13.31 -1.66 -4.09
N HIS A 212 -12.81 -2.89 -3.93
CA HIS A 212 -11.98 -3.31 -2.80
C HIS A 212 -10.69 -2.49 -2.64
N LYS A 213 -10.12 -2.03 -3.76
CA LYS A 213 -8.88 -1.24 -3.76
C LYS A 213 -9.06 0.09 -3.02
N TYR A 214 -10.20 0.75 -3.20
CA TYR A 214 -10.53 2.00 -2.53
C TYR A 214 -11.07 1.77 -1.12
N LEU A 215 -11.86 0.71 -0.92
CA LEU A 215 -12.34 0.30 0.40
C LEU A 215 -11.19 0.02 1.37
N ARG A 216 -10.09 -0.64 0.93
CA ARG A 216 -8.92 -0.89 1.79
C ARG A 216 -8.32 0.39 2.37
N GLN A 217 -8.16 1.44 1.57
CA GLN A 217 -7.61 2.72 2.05
C GLN A 217 -8.58 3.42 3.01
N VAL A 218 -9.87 3.36 2.71
CA VAL A 218 -10.93 3.90 3.57
C VAL A 218 -10.95 3.15 4.90
N TYR A 219 -10.95 1.83 4.89
CA TYR A 219 -10.92 0.99 6.09
C TYR A 219 -9.65 1.20 6.91
N GLN A 220 -8.47 1.29 6.27
CA GLN A 220 -7.23 1.63 6.98
C GLN A 220 -7.32 3.00 7.66
N SER A 221 -7.91 3.99 7.00
CA SER A 221 -8.11 5.33 7.58
C SER A 221 -9.14 5.30 8.73
N GLN A 222 -10.23 4.54 8.57
CA GLN A 222 -11.25 4.36 9.59
C GLN A 222 -10.66 3.67 10.83
N ILE A 223 -9.92 2.56 10.68
CA ILE A 223 -9.24 1.88 11.79
C ILE A 223 -8.26 2.84 12.50
N LYS A 224 -7.45 3.60 11.75
CA LYS A 224 -6.49 4.54 12.34
C LYS A 224 -7.14 5.68 13.12
N SER A 225 -8.31 6.12 12.68
CA SER A 225 -9.08 7.18 13.33
C SER A 225 -10.04 6.66 14.40
N ARG A 226 -10.23 5.33 14.49
CA ARG A 226 -11.17 4.72 15.42
C ARG A 226 -10.58 4.70 16.82
N GLN A 227 -11.34 5.25 17.75
CA GLN A 227 -11.10 5.18 19.19
C GLN A 227 -12.42 4.80 19.87
N GLN A 228 -12.35 4.06 20.97
CA GLN A 228 -13.53 3.69 21.75
C GLN A 228 -14.19 4.95 22.31
N ARG A 229 -15.50 5.09 22.12
CA ARG A 229 -16.25 6.23 22.69
C ARG A 229 -16.56 5.98 24.16
N SER A 230 -16.76 7.05 24.94
CA SER A 230 -17.08 6.95 26.38
C SER A 230 -18.41 6.25 26.68
N ASN A 231 -19.30 6.15 25.69
CA ASN A 231 -20.61 5.52 25.76
C ASN A 231 -20.70 4.19 24.97
N GLU A 232 -19.57 3.66 24.50
CA GLU A 232 -19.51 2.46 23.68
C GLU A 232 -18.90 1.29 24.48
N SER A 233 -19.57 0.15 24.47
CA SER A 233 -19.06 -1.06 25.13
C SER A 233 -17.84 -1.60 24.39
N LEU A 234 -16.99 -2.35 25.10
CA LEU A 234 -15.80 -2.96 24.49
C LEU A 234 -16.16 -3.94 23.37
N GLN A 235 -17.28 -4.66 23.50
CA GLN A 235 -17.78 -5.61 22.49
C GLN A 235 -18.29 -4.91 21.22
N GLU A 236 -18.99 -3.78 21.36
CA GLU A 236 -19.42 -2.98 20.21
C GLU A 236 -18.22 -2.39 19.46
N TYR A 237 -17.21 -1.94 20.21
CA TYR A 237 -15.97 -1.45 19.64
C TYR A 237 -15.21 -2.54 18.88
N GLU A 238 -15.06 -3.72 19.48
CA GLU A 238 -14.41 -4.88 18.86
C GLU A 238 -15.13 -5.30 17.57
N ALA A 239 -16.45 -5.47 17.60
CA ALA A 239 -17.23 -5.87 16.44
C ALA A 239 -17.12 -4.86 15.27
N ASP A 240 -17.08 -3.56 15.56
CA ASP A 240 -16.90 -2.53 14.54
C ASP A 240 -15.45 -2.53 13.99
N ILE A 241 -14.44 -2.78 14.81
CA ILE A 241 -13.05 -2.95 14.35
C ILE A 241 -12.91 -4.21 13.47
N GLU A 242 -13.51 -5.34 13.87
CA GLU A 242 -13.50 -6.58 13.08
C GLU A 242 -14.15 -6.39 11.70
N ARG A 243 -15.27 -5.65 11.66
CA ARG A 243 -15.95 -5.28 10.40
C ARG A 243 -15.06 -4.45 9.48
N LEU A 244 -14.19 -3.61 10.02
CA LEU A 244 -13.29 -2.77 9.23
C LEU A 244 -12.04 -3.53 8.71
N ILE A 245 -11.74 -4.70 9.27
CA ILE A 245 -10.57 -5.51 8.88
C ILE A 245 -10.88 -6.44 7.69
N HIS A 246 -12.14 -6.79 7.47
CA HIS A 246 -12.62 -7.72 6.43
C HIS A 246 -13.06 -7.01 5.14
#